data_AF-A0A257NNP3-F1
#
_entry.id   AF-A0A257NNP3-F1
#
_cell.length_a   1.000
_cell.length_b   1.000
_cell.length_c   1.000
_cell.angle_alpha   90.00
_cell.angle_beta   90.00
_cell.angle_gamma   90.00
#
_symmetry.space_group_name_H-M   'P 1'
#
loop_
_entity.id
_entity.type
_entity.pdbx_description
1 polymer ?
#
loop_
_entity_poly.entity_id
_entity_poly.type
_entity_poly.pdbx_seq_one_letter_code
_entity_poly.pdbx_strand_id
1 'polypeptide(L)' 'MKQMNVVKTARINFRITTEQNERLITRAKTERKTVATLLREIVLADLRETQRASAMEAHILEFEQRLVNTMKYLTKEM' A
#
# COMPACT_ATOMS: atom_id res chain seq x y z
N MET A 1 3.03 -30.10 25.30
CA MET A 1 3.06 -28.62 25.41
C MET A 1 2.87 -28.04 24.02
N LYS A 2 1.85 -27.19 23.80
CA LYS A 2 1.60 -26.56 22.48
C LYS A 2 2.76 -25.61 22.18
N GLN A 3 3.49 -25.84 21.09
CA GLN A 3 4.50 -24.90 20.59
C GLN A 3 3.80 -23.56 20.35
N MET A 4 4.20 -22.53 21.10
CA MET A 4 3.85 -21.16 20.75
C MET A 4 4.48 -20.88 19.39
N ASN A 5 3.66 -20.63 18.37
CA ASN A 5 4.11 -20.12 17.07
C ASN A 5 4.82 -18.79 17.34
N VAL A 6 6.14 -18.83 17.47
CA VAL A 6 6.96 -17.62 17.55
C VAL A 6 6.84 -16.95 16.19
N VAL A 7 6.05 -15.87 16.14
CA VAL A 7 5.93 -15.03 14.95
C VAL A 7 7.33 -14.51 14.65
N LYS A 8 7.93 -15.01 13.56
CA LYS A 8 9.22 -14.53 13.08
C LYS A 8 9.03 -13.11 12.53
N THR A 9 9.25 -12.11 13.37
CA THR A 9 9.27 -10.70 12.96
C THR A 9 10.64 -10.36 12.40
N ALA A 10 10.70 -10.00 11.11
CA ALA A 10 11.89 -9.41 10.52
C ALA A 10 12.13 -8.02 11.14
N ARG A 11 13.38 -7.73 11.49
CA ARG A 11 13.80 -6.40 11.93
C ARG A 11 14.19 -5.56 10.71
N ILE A 12 13.57 -4.40 10.57
CA ILE A 12 13.89 -3.42 9.53
C ILE A 12 14.37 -2.16 10.24
N ASN A 13 15.58 -1.71 9.90
CA ASN A 13 16.15 -0.48 10.43
C ASN A 13 15.92 0.65 9.41
N PHE A 14 15.33 1.75 9.86
CA PHE A 14 15.13 2.94 9.03
C PHE A 14 16.18 3.98 9.39
N ARG A 15 16.75 4.62 8.37
CA ARG A 15 17.56 5.83 8.56
C ARG A 15 16.66 7.03 8.33
N ILE A 16 16.49 7.85 9.36
CA ILE A 16 15.68 9.07 9.34
C ILE A 16 16.45 10.22 9.99
N THR A 17 16.07 11.46 9.69
CA THR A 17 16.64 12.64 10.36
C THR A 17 16.09 12.79 11.78
N THR A 18 16.79 13.56 12.61
CA THR A 18 16.33 13.87 13.98
C THR A 18 14.95 14.53 13.98
N GLU A 19 14.73 15.49 13.08
CA GLU A 19 13.44 16.18 12.92
C GLU A 19 12.31 15.21 12.55
N GLN A 20 12.57 14.26 11.64
CA GLN A 20 11.59 13.24 11.27
C GLN A 20 11.25 12.33 12.45
N ASN A 21 12.25 11.96 13.25
CA ASN A 21 12.05 11.16 14.45
C ASN A 21 11.21 11.89 15.51
N GLU A 22 11.49 13.17 15.75
CA GLU A 22 10.73 14.00 16.71
C GLU A 22 9.27 14.17 16.27
N ARG A 23 9.04 14.41 14.98
CA ARG A 23 7.68 14.47 14.41
C ARG A 23 6.94 13.14 14.59
N LEU A 24 7.60 12.02 14.33
CA LEU A 24 7.03 10.69 14.48
C LEU A 24 6.65 10.38 15.94
N ILE A 25 7.54 10.70 16.89
CA ILE A 25 7.29 10.52 18.32
C ILE A 25 6.13 11.41 18.78
N THR A 26 6.12 12.68 18.36
CA THR A 26 5.06 13.64 18.73
C THR A 26 3.71 13.17 18.22
N ARG A 27 3.64 12.75 16.94
CA ARG A 27 2.42 12.22 16.35
C ARG A 27 1.94 10.96 17.05
N ALA A 28 2.83 10.02 17.37
CA ALA A 28 2.48 8.81 18.10
C ALA A 28 1.88 9.12 19.48
N LYS A 29 2.44 10.11 20.19
CA LYS A 29 1.89 10.58 21.47
C LYS A 29 0.50 11.19 21.32
N THR A 30 0.29 12.06 20.33
CA THR A 30 -1.02 12.68 20.05
C THR A 30 -2.08 11.62 19.75
N GLU A 31 -1.72 10.59 18.98
CA GLU A 31 -2.63 9.50 18.63
C GLU A 31 -2.74 8.41 19.71
N ARG A 32 -2.06 8.56 20.86
CA ARG A 32 -2.00 7.59 21.97
C ARG A 32 -1.56 6.19 21.52
N LYS A 33 -0.59 6.13 20.61
CA LYS A 33 -0.03 4.90 20.03
C LYS A 33 1.48 4.80 20.31
N THR A 34 2.02 3.59 20.20
CA THR A 34 3.48 3.43 20.11
C THR A 34 3.95 3.81 18.70
N VAL A 35 5.21 4.25 18.59
CA VAL A 35 5.83 4.55 17.29
C VAL A 35 5.77 3.36 16.33
N ALA A 36 5.96 2.14 16.84
CA ALA A 36 5.89 0.92 16.05
C ALA A 36 4.49 0.68 15.46
N THR A 37 3.44 0.88 16.25
CA THR A 37 2.04 0.76 15.79
C THR A 37 1.73 1.82 14.74
N LEU A 38 2.12 3.07 14.97
CA LEU A 38 1.91 4.16 14.01
C LEU A 38 2.60 3.89 12.68
N LEU A 39 3.87 3.47 12.71
CA LEU A 39 4.62 3.11 11.50
C LEU A 39 3.96 1.95 10.75
N ARG A 40 3.48 0.94 11.47
CA ARG A 40 2.75 -0.18 10.85
C ARG A 40 1.49 0.30 10.13
N GLU A 41 0.71 1.18 10.75
CA GLU A 41 -0.50 1.72 10.13
C GLU A 41 -0.19 2.55 8.89
N ILE A 42 0.83 3.41 8.94
CA ILE A 42 1.28 4.22 7.80
C ILE A 42 1.69 3.31 6.64
N VAL A 43 2.55 2.33 6.90
CA VAL A 43 3.01 1.39 5.87
C VAL A 43 1.85 0.57 5.30
N LEU A 44 0.91 0.11 6.13
CA LEU A 44 -0.26 -0.62 5.65
C LEU A 44 -1.21 0.25 4.83
N ALA A 45 -1.37 1.52 5.18
CA ALA A 45 -2.17 2.46 4.40
C ALA A 45 -1.54 2.69 3.02
N ASP A 46 -0.23 2.95 2.99
CA ASP A 46 0.55 3.17 1.77
C ASP A 46 0.54 1.95 0.84
N LEU A 47 0.73 0.74 1.40
CA LEU A 47 0.63 -0.51 0.63
C LEU A 47 -0.77 -0.73 0.05
N ARG A 48 -1.83 -0.39 0.78
CA ARG A 48 -3.21 -0.51 0.29
C ARG A 48 -3.50 0.49 -0.80
N GLU A 49 -3.00 1.71 -0.67
CA GLU A 49 -3.14 2.76 -1.69
C GLU A 49 -2.40 2.38 -2.96
N THR A 50 -1.16 1.91 -2.83
CA THR A 50 -0.35 1.40 -3.95
C THR A 50 -1.05 0.23 -4.64
N GLN A 51 -1.56 -0.76 -3.88
CA GLN A 51 -2.29 -1.90 -4.44
C GLN A 51 -3.57 -1.46 -5.18
N ARG A 52 -4.30 -0.48 -4.64
CA ARG A 52 -5.49 0.07 -5.31
C ARG A 52 -5.11 0.79 -6.60
N ALA A 53 -4.04 1.59 -6.59
CA ALA A 53 -3.55 2.28 -7.77
C ALA A 53 -3.15 1.28 -8.87
N SER A 54 -2.38 0.25 -8.54
CA SER A 54 -2.00 -0.81 -9.49
C SER A 54 -3.19 -1.62 -9.99
N ALA A 55 -4.17 -1.93 -9.14
CA ALA A 55 -5.39 -2.61 -9.56
C ALA A 55 -6.24 -1.73 -10.50
N MET A 56 -6.29 -0.42 -10.24
CA MET A 56 -7.00 0.53 -11.09
C MET A 56 -6.32 0.68 -12.46
N GLU A 57 -4.98 0.71 -12.49
CA GLU A 57 -4.20 0.71 -13.73
C GLU A 57 -4.47 -0.53 -14.58
N ALA A 58 -4.48 -1.72 -13.97
CA ALA A 58 -4.83 -2.96 -14.66
C ALA A 58 -6.26 -2.90 -15.25
N HIS A 59 -7.23 -2.38 -14.49
CA HIS A 59 -8.60 -2.21 -14.98
C HIS A 59 -8.72 -1.21 -16.13
N ILE A 60 -7.94 -0.12 -16.13
CA ILE A 60 -7.91 0.86 -17.23
C ILE A 60 -7.37 0.21 -18.50
N LEU A 61 -6.27 -0.55 -18.40
CA LEU A 61 -5.68 -1.26 -19.53
C LEU A 61 -6.65 -2.29 -20.14
N GLU A 62 -7.35 -3.07 -19.31
CA GLU A 62 -8.39 -3.99 -19.77
C GLU A 62 -9.54 -3.27 -20.46
N PHE A 63 -9.96 -2.12 -19.93
CA PHE A 63 -11.01 -1.29 -20.52
C PHE A 63 -10.58 -0.72 -21.87
N GLU A 64 -9.37 -0.18 -21.98
CA GLU A 64 -8.79 0.30 -23.24
C GLU A 64 -8.74 -0.80 -24.30
N GLN A 65 -8.33 -2.01 -23.91
CA GLN A 65 -8.25 -3.14 -24.84
C GLN A 65 -9.63 -3.60 -25.30
N ARG A 66 -10.63 -3.59 -24.40
CA ARG A 66 -12.04 -3.83 -24.76
C ARG A 66 -12.59 -2.76 -25.70
N LEU A 67 -12.29 -1.49 -25.46
CA LEU A 67 -12.70 -0.39 -26.34
C LEU A 67 -12.12 -0.55 -27.74
N VAL A 68 -10.81 -0.80 -27.85
CA VAL A 68 -10.14 -1.01 -29.15
C VAL A 68 -10.75 -2.19 -29.90
N ASN A 69 -11.01 -3.31 -29.22
CA ASN A 69 -11.64 -4.48 -29.84
C ASN A 69 -13.07 -4.19 -30.30
N THR A 70 -13.85 -3.46 -29.50
CA THR A 70 -15.22 -3.05 -29.85
C THR A 70 -15.21 -2.12 -31.07
N MET A 71 -14.30 -1.15 -31.10
CA MET A 71 -14.14 -0.24 -32.24
C MET A 71 -13.70 -0.97 -33.51
N LYS A 72 -12.77 -1.93 -33.41
CA LYS A 72 -12.37 -2.80 -34.53
C LYS A 72 -13.52 -3.64 -35.09
N TYR A 73 -14.41 -4.11 -34.21
CA TYR A 73 -15.58 -4.86 -34.62
C TYR A 73 -16.57 -3.96 -35.39
N LEU A 74 -16.88 -2.79 -34.83
CA LEU A 74 -17.79 -1.81 -35.45
C LEU A 74 -17.27 -1.27 -36.79
N THR A 75 -15.94 -1.15 -36.97
CA THR A 75 -15.33 -0.69 -38.22
C THR A 75 -15.14 -1.79 -39.27
N LYS A 76 -15.30 -3.08 -38.91
CA LYS A 76 -15.33 -4.19 -39.87
C LYS A 76 -16.74 -4.50 -40.40
N GLU A 77 -17.77 -4.10 -39.65
CA GLU A 77 -19.17 -4.22 -40.06
C GLU A 77 -19.69 -2.98 -40.82
N MET A 78 -18.91 -1.89 -40.87
CA MET A 78 -19.08 -0.77 -41.80
C MET A 78 -18.34 -1.02 -43.12
#